data_AF-A0A8D8DTK9-F1
#
_entry.id   AF-A0A8D8DTK9-F1
#
_cell.length_a   1.000
_cell.length_b   1.000
_cell.length_c   1.000
_cell.angle_alpha   90.00
_cell.angle_beta   90.00
_cell.angle_gamma   90.00
#
_symmetry.space_group_name_H-M   'P 1'
#
loop_
_entity.id
_entity.type
_entity.pdbx_description
1 polymer ?
#
loop_
_entity_poly.entity_id
_entity_poly.type
_entity_poly.pdbx_seq_one_letter_code
_entity_poly.pdbx_strand_id
1 'polypeptide(L)'
;MIQVPNICPFKKDILEDVEQHKQFNEQERLRKKELLKQHRMGALAGDALKGQTIESIAADADRRGQEYDPAKAEAAAAKEEEEYLNFGKGKEGSLKAYFKEFKKVIDAADVILEVVDARDPLGTRCAEVAQIVREAPGQKRLVVILNKAVLVPRENLEK
;
A
#
# COMPACT_ATOMS: atom_id res chain seq x y z
N MET A 1 24.74 19.59 9.57
CA MET A 1 25.92 20.49 9.53
C MET A 1 27.10 19.65 9.98
N ILE A 2 28.04 19.36 9.07
CA ILE A 2 29.19 18.49 9.38
C ILE A 2 30.25 19.38 10.04
N GLN A 3 30.65 19.07 11.28
CA GLN A 3 31.69 19.82 11.99
C GLN A 3 33.02 19.09 11.84
N VAL A 4 33.93 19.65 11.03
CA VAL A 4 35.28 19.11 10.84
C VAL A 4 36.24 19.79 11.82
N PRO A 5 36.91 19.03 12.72
CA PRO A 5 37.86 19.58 13.68
C PRO A 5 39.00 20.35 13.02
N ASN A 6 39.43 21.45 13.63
CA ASN A 6 40.44 22.34 13.06
C ASN A 6 41.85 21.73 12.92
N ILE A 7 42.09 20.60 13.58
CA ILE A 7 43.33 19.83 13.50
C ILE A 7 43.40 18.96 12.23
N CYS A 8 42.31 18.83 11.47
CA CYS A 8 42.29 18.01 10.27
C CYS A 8 43.01 18.75 9.12
N PRO A 9 44.10 18.19 8.57
CA PRO A 9 44.90 18.86 7.53
C PRO A 9 44.12 19.08 6.22
N PHE A 10 43.08 18.28 5.96
CA PHE A 10 42.23 18.35 4.76
C PHE A 10 40.88 19.04 5.03
N LYS A 11 40.75 19.78 6.12
CA LYS A 11 39.48 20.39 6.53
C LYS A 11 38.86 21.28 5.45
N LYS A 12 39.68 22.05 4.72
CA LYS A 12 39.20 22.96 3.67
C LYS A 12 38.62 22.16 2.50
N ASP A 13 39.38 21.19 2.01
CA ASP A 13 39.01 20.33 0.89
C ASP A 13 37.73 19.52 1.21
N ILE A 14 37.62 18.96 2.42
CA ILE A 14 36.43 18.21 2.86
C ILE A 14 35.19 19.10 2.92
N LEU A 15 35.33 20.35 3.38
CA LEU A 15 34.20 21.28 3.44
C LEU A 15 33.75 21.70 2.04
N GLU A 16 34.70 21.92 1.13
CA GLU A 16 34.44 22.28 -0.27
C GLU A 16 33.73 21.15 -1.04
N ASP A 17 34.20 19.90 -0.89
CA ASP A 17 33.58 18.72 -1.49
C ASP A 17 32.13 18.52 -1.00
N VAL A 18 31.89 18.73 0.29
CA VAL A 18 30.53 18.65 0.88
C VAL A 18 29.62 19.73 0.30
N GLU A 19 30.15 20.94 0.08
CA GLU A 19 29.39 22.05 -0.50
C GLU A 19 29.05 21.78 -1.98
N GLN A 20 30.03 21.32 -2.75
CA GLN A 20 29.84 20.94 -4.16
C GLN A 20 28.82 19.80 -4.30
N HIS A 21 28.91 18.77 -3.46
CA HIS A 21 27.97 17.65 -3.49
C HIS A 21 26.54 18.08 -3.10
N LYS A 22 26.42 18.99 -2.13
CA LYS A 22 25.13 19.57 -1.75
C LYS A 22 24.52 20.40 -2.88
N GLN A 23 25.33 21.22 -3.55
CA GLN A 23 24.90 22.02 -4.70
C GLN A 23 24.46 21.11 -5.87
N PHE A 24 25.21 20.06 -6.17
CA PHE A 24 24.87 19.08 -7.21
C PHE A 24 23.52 18.38 -6.91
N ASN A 25 23.36 17.85 -5.69
CA ASN A 25 22.12 17.19 -5.27
C ASN A 25 20.92 18.15 -5.26
N GLU A 26 21.14 19.42 -4.91
CA GLU A 26 20.11 20.44 -4.95
C GLU A 26 19.70 20.80 -6.39
N GLN A 27 20.67 20.95 -7.29
CA GLN A 27 20.42 21.17 -8.72
C GLN A 27 19.67 20.00 -9.36
N GLU A 28 20.08 18.76 -9.10
CA GLU A 28 19.40 17.55 -9.60
C GLU A 28 17.98 17.44 -9.04
N ARG A 29 17.78 17.76 -7.75
CA ARG A 29 16.45 17.79 -7.14
C ARG A 29 15.54 18.86 -7.75
N LEU A 30 16.08 20.04 -8.05
CA LEU A 30 15.35 21.12 -8.72
C LEU A 30 14.97 20.72 -10.14
N ARG A 31 15.92 20.17 -10.90
CA ARG A 31 15.72 19.67 -12.26
C ARG A 31 14.64 18.58 -12.32
N LYS A 32 14.68 17.63 -11.38
CA LYS A 32 13.67 16.56 -11.26
C LYS A 32 12.28 17.13 -10.93
N LYS A 33 12.19 18.11 -10.01
CA LYS A 33 10.94 18.80 -9.68
C LYS A 33 10.37 19.58 -10.86
N GLU A 34 11.23 20.21 -11.67
CA GLU A 34 10.83 20.96 -12.85
C GLU A 34 10.30 20.05 -13.96
N LEU A 35 10.96 18.92 -14.22
CA LEU A 35 10.47 17.85 -15.10
C LEU A 35 9.10 17.32 -14.68
N LEU A 36 8.91 17.02 -13.39
CA LEU A 36 7.63 16.57 -12.84
C LEU A 36 6.53 17.63 -12.99
N LYS A 37 6.87 18.92 -12.80
CA LYS A 37 5.93 20.04 -12.97
C LYS A 37 5.56 20.23 -14.44
N GLN A 38 6.52 20.10 -15.36
CA GLN A 38 6.25 20.12 -16.80
C GLN A 38 5.37 18.94 -17.23
N HIS A 39 5.66 17.73 -16.76
CA HIS A 39 4.84 16.55 -17.03
C HIS A 39 3.41 16.70 -16.47
N ARG A 40 3.26 17.28 -15.27
CA ARG A 40 1.96 17.54 -14.65
C ARG A 40 1.19 18.66 -15.35
N MET A 41 1.84 19.72 -15.80
CA MET A 41 1.20 20.79 -16.56
C MET A 41 0.81 20.34 -17.97
N GLY A 42 1.60 19.48 -18.61
CA GLY A 42 1.23 18.81 -19.86
C GLY A 42 -0.02 17.93 -19.73
N ALA A 43 -0.17 17.24 -18.59
CA ALA A 43 -1.35 16.44 -18.29
C ALA A 43 -2.61 17.25 -17.90
N LEU A 44 -2.45 18.52 -17.47
CA LEU A 44 -3.56 19.39 -17.05
C LEU A 44 -4.02 20.37 -18.15
N ALA A 45 -3.14 20.72 -19.11
CA ALA A 45 -3.46 21.61 -20.22
C ALA A 45 -4.06 20.88 -21.43
N GLY A 46 -3.98 19.55 -21.48
CA GLY A 46 -4.56 18.71 -22.53
C GLY A 46 -5.60 17.76 -21.96
N ASP A 47 -6.87 18.16 -22.05
CA ASP A 47 -8.01 17.31 -22.37
C ASP A 47 -7.89 15.83 -21.91
N ALA A 48 -8.36 15.54 -20.69
CA ALA A 48 -8.41 14.20 -20.09
C ALA A 48 -9.26 13.18 -20.89
N LEU A 49 -9.75 13.53 -22.08
CA LEU A 49 -10.63 12.74 -22.93
C LEU A 49 -10.11 12.50 -24.37
N LYS A 50 -8.93 13.00 -24.77
CA LYS A 50 -8.54 13.00 -26.20
C LYS A 50 -7.16 12.41 -26.57
N GLY A 51 -6.54 11.65 -25.67
CA GLY A 51 -5.14 11.21 -25.82
C GLY A 51 -4.86 9.70 -25.84
N GLN A 52 -5.86 8.84 -25.97
CA GLN A 52 -5.65 7.41 -26.25
C GLN A 52 -5.66 7.19 -27.77
N THR A 53 -4.65 7.71 -28.46
CA THR A 53 -4.34 7.20 -29.81
C THR A 53 -3.94 5.73 -29.68
N ILE A 54 -4.31 4.90 -30.65
CA ILE A 54 -4.03 3.45 -30.60
C ILE A 54 -2.52 3.22 -30.42
N GLU A 55 -1.72 4.10 -31.02
CA GLU A 55 -0.27 4.10 -30.96
C GLU A 55 0.28 4.41 -29.56
N SER A 56 -0.36 5.31 -28.79
CA SER A 56 0.10 5.63 -27.43
C SER A 56 -0.25 4.51 -26.44
N ILE A 57 -1.41 3.85 -26.63
CA ILE A 57 -1.78 2.66 -25.86
C ILE A 57 -0.85 1.49 -26.18
N ALA A 58 -0.55 1.26 -27.46
CA ALA A 58 0.36 0.20 -27.89
C ALA A 58 1.77 0.42 -27.34
N ALA A 59 2.32 1.63 -27.45
CA ALA A 59 3.65 1.94 -26.94
C ALA A 59 3.75 1.78 -25.41
N ASP A 60 2.68 2.14 -24.67
CA ASP A 60 2.64 1.95 -23.22
C ASP A 60 2.46 0.48 -22.81
N ALA A 61 1.72 -0.31 -23.60
CA ALA A 61 1.61 -1.75 -23.41
C ALA A 61 2.95 -2.46 -23.66
N ASP A 62 3.67 -2.09 -24.73
CA ASP A 62 4.99 -2.63 -25.06
C ASP A 62 6.03 -2.26 -23.99
N ARG A 63 6.03 -1.01 -23.51
CA ARG A 63 6.91 -0.56 -22.43
C ARG A 63 6.67 -1.34 -21.14
N ARG A 64 5.39 -1.50 -20.75
CA ARG A 64 5.03 -2.32 -19.59
C ARG A 64 5.38 -3.79 -19.78
N GLY A 65 5.28 -4.31 -21.00
CA GLY A 65 5.71 -5.67 -21.35
C GLY A 65 7.22 -5.88 -21.24
N GLN A 66 8.02 -4.87 -21.57
CA GLN A 66 9.48 -4.92 -21.41
C GLN A 66 9.94 -4.78 -19.96
N GLU A 67 9.22 -3.99 -19.16
CA GLU A 67 9.43 -3.86 -17.71
C GLU A 67 8.83 -5.03 -16.90
N TYR A 68 8.05 -5.90 -17.55
CA TYR A 68 7.43 -7.08 -16.92
C TYR A 68 8.48 -8.17 -16.69
N ASP A 69 8.92 -8.25 -15.45
CA ASP A 69 9.74 -9.35 -14.95
C ASP A 69 8.80 -10.52 -14.55
N PRO A 70 8.77 -11.62 -15.31
CA PRO A 70 7.88 -12.75 -15.03
C PRO A 70 8.18 -13.38 -13.67
N ALA A 71 9.42 -13.35 -13.20
CA ALA A 71 9.80 -13.90 -11.91
C ALA A 71 9.27 -13.04 -10.75
N LYS A 72 9.22 -11.70 -10.91
CA LYS A 72 8.57 -10.82 -9.92
C LYS A 72 7.05 -10.95 -9.92
N ALA A 73 6.45 -11.09 -11.09
CA ALA A 73 5.01 -11.29 -11.22
C ALA A 73 4.58 -12.66 -10.65
N GLU A 74 5.34 -13.73 -10.94
CA GLU A 74 5.14 -15.04 -10.31
C GLU A 74 5.40 -14.99 -8.82
N ALA A 75 6.44 -14.30 -8.34
CA ALA A 75 6.70 -14.18 -6.90
C ALA A 75 5.60 -13.40 -6.18
N ALA A 76 5.02 -12.36 -6.81
CA ALA A 76 3.89 -11.61 -6.26
C ALA A 76 2.61 -12.47 -6.25
N ALA A 77 2.34 -13.18 -7.35
CA ALA A 77 1.19 -14.08 -7.46
C ALA A 77 1.31 -15.29 -6.50
N ALA A 78 2.51 -15.84 -6.34
CA ALA A 78 2.81 -16.94 -5.42
C ALA A 78 2.71 -16.50 -3.96
N LYS A 79 3.19 -15.28 -3.62
CA LYS A 79 2.99 -14.71 -2.28
C LYS A 79 1.53 -14.49 -1.96
N GLU A 80 0.78 -13.93 -2.91
CA GLU A 80 -0.66 -13.82 -2.79
C GLU A 80 -1.27 -15.21 -2.58
N GLU A 81 -0.93 -16.19 -3.42
CA GLU A 81 -1.46 -17.55 -3.38
C GLU A 81 -1.09 -18.32 -2.09
N GLU A 82 0.12 -18.14 -1.54
CA GLU A 82 0.51 -18.68 -0.23
C GLU A 82 -0.32 -18.09 0.91
N GLU A 83 -0.54 -16.78 0.88
CA GLU A 83 -1.38 -16.08 1.87
C GLU A 83 -2.85 -16.54 1.78
N TYR A 84 -3.35 -16.84 0.57
CA TYR A 84 -4.66 -17.46 0.35
C TYR A 84 -4.71 -18.93 0.79
N LEU A 85 -3.68 -19.73 0.53
CA LEU A 85 -3.63 -21.16 0.87
C LEU A 85 -3.65 -21.39 2.39
N ASN A 86 -3.15 -20.42 3.15
CA ASN A 86 -3.30 -20.39 4.61
C ASN A 86 -4.74 -20.13 5.10
N PHE A 87 -5.64 -19.61 4.25
CA PHE A 87 -7.00 -19.19 4.60
C PHE A 87 -8.08 -20.27 4.32
N GLY A 88 -7.66 -21.48 3.95
CA GLY A 88 -8.55 -22.63 3.81
C GLY A 88 -8.27 -23.49 2.58
N LYS A 89 -8.11 -24.79 2.78
CA LYS A 89 -8.02 -25.78 1.69
C LYS A 89 -9.40 -25.99 1.06
N GLY A 90 -9.81 -25.11 0.15
CA GLY A 90 -11.09 -25.22 -0.56
C GLY A 90 -11.02 -24.68 -1.99
N LYS A 91 -11.42 -25.48 -2.97
CA LYS A 91 -11.51 -25.13 -4.39
C LYS A 91 -12.68 -24.16 -4.63
N GLU A 92 -12.54 -22.90 -4.28
CA GLU A 92 -13.60 -21.92 -4.54
C GLU A 92 -13.02 -20.59 -5.04
N GLY A 93 -13.11 -20.35 -6.35
CA GLY A 93 -12.66 -19.09 -6.97
C GLY A 93 -13.38 -17.84 -6.42
N SER A 94 -14.54 -18.03 -5.79
CA SER A 94 -15.27 -17.01 -5.03
C SER A 94 -14.47 -16.52 -3.82
N LEU A 95 -13.85 -17.40 -3.04
CA LEU A 95 -13.08 -17.05 -1.84
C LEU A 95 -11.89 -16.13 -2.18
N LYS A 96 -11.21 -16.42 -3.29
CA LYS A 96 -10.11 -15.59 -3.81
C LYS A 96 -10.59 -14.20 -4.22
N ALA A 97 -11.75 -14.10 -4.88
CA ALA A 97 -12.33 -12.82 -5.25
C ALA A 97 -12.73 -11.99 -4.01
N TYR A 98 -13.32 -12.63 -2.99
CA TYR A 98 -13.72 -11.96 -1.75
C TYR A 98 -12.51 -11.44 -0.97
N PHE A 99 -11.46 -12.24 -0.84
CA PHE A 99 -10.29 -11.82 -0.09
C PHE A 99 -9.45 -10.75 -0.82
N LYS A 100 -9.48 -10.74 -2.16
CA LYS A 100 -8.95 -9.60 -2.94
C LYS A 100 -9.70 -8.31 -2.63
N GLU A 101 -11.02 -8.35 -2.54
CA GLU A 101 -11.81 -7.16 -2.20
C GLU A 101 -11.60 -6.74 -0.75
N PHE A 102 -11.51 -7.71 0.16
CA PHE A 102 -11.21 -7.49 1.57
C PHE A 102 -9.87 -6.75 1.77
N LYS A 103 -8.81 -7.14 1.04
CA LYS A 103 -7.52 -6.42 1.07
C LYS A 103 -7.66 -4.95 0.68
N LYS A 104 -8.42 -4.64 -0.37
CA LYS A 104 -8.68 -3.24 -0.76
C LYS A 104 -9.39 -2.45 0.35
N VAL A 105 -10.35 -3.08 1.03
CA VAL A 105 -11.06 -2.46 2.15
C VAL A 105 -10.12 -2.21 3.32
N ILE A 106 -9.24 -3.16 3.64
CA ILE A 106 -8.20 -2.97 4.66
C ILE A 106 -7.35 -1.76 4.32
N ASP A 107 -6.81 -1.69 3.10
CA ASP A 107 -5.89 -0.63 2.70
C ASP A 107 -6.54 0.75 2.77
N ALA A 108 -7.79 0.86 2.31
CA ALA A 108 -8.53 2.12 2.27
C ALA A 108 -9.08 2.58 3.63
N ALA A 109 -9.34 1.68 4.57
CA ALA A 109 -10.00 2.01 5.84
C ALA A 109 -9.00 2.31 6.97
N ASP A 110 -9.35 3.28 7.82
CA ASP A 110 -8.66 3.55 9.08
C ASP A 110 -9.17 2.67 10.24
N VAL A 111 -10.46 2.31 10.18
CA VAL A 111 -11.17 1.51 11.19
C VAL A 111 -11.96 0.40 10.50
N ILE A 112 -11.79 -0.83 10.99
CA ILE A 112 -12.52 -2.03 10.54
C ILE A 112 -13.53 -2.40 11.62
N LEU A 113 -14.77 -2.68 11.20
CA LEU A 113 -15.85 -3.14 12.08
C LEU A 113 -16.11 -4.64 11.83
N GLU A 114 -15.90 -5.47 12.84
CA GLU A 114 -16.25 -6.89 12.81
C GLU A 114 -17.62 -7.08 13.45
N VAL A 115 -18.63 -7.40 12.65
CA VAL A 115 -20.00 -7.62 13.14
C VAL A 115 -20.18 -9.09 13.50
N VAL A 116 -20.57 -9.33 14.74
CA VAL A 116 -20.60 -10.65 15.37
C VAL A 116 -22.01 -10.93 15.92
N ASP A 117 -22.51 -12.17 15.86
CA ASP A 117 -23.83 -12.54 16.38
C ASP A 117 -23.78 -12.66 17.90
N ALA A 118 -24.60 -11.91 18.63
CA ALA A 118 -24.63 -11.89 20.08
C ALA A 118 -24.97 -13.25 20.72
N ARG A 119 -25.62 -14.16 19.97
CA ARG A 119 -25.94 -15.52 20.47
C ARG A 119 -24.72 -16.42 20.51
N ASP A 120 -23.76 -16.21 19.62
CA ASP A 120 -22.51 -16.97 19.55
C ASP A 120 -21.38 -16.06 19.06
N PRO A 121 -20.85 -15.19 19.95
CA PRO A 121 -19.87 -14.21 19.54
C PRO A 121 -18.48 -14.79 19.34
N LEU A 122 -18.21 -16.00 19.81
CA LEU A 122 -16.94 -16.67 19.59
C LEU A 122 -16.95 -17.49 18.31
N GLY A 123 -18.06 -18.17 17.99
CA GLY A 123 -18.18 -18.96 16.77
C GLY A 123 -18.41 -18.13 15.50
N THR A 124 -18.99 -16.93 15.63
CA THR A 124 -19.16 -16.01 14.48
C THR A 124 -18.02 -15.02 14.30
N ARG A 125 -16.96 -15.12 15.10
CA ARG A 125 -15.76 -14.30 15.00
C ARG A 125 -14.71 -14.97 14.12
N CYS A 126 -13.95 -14.18 13.36
CA CYS A 126 -12.88 -14.68 12.51
C CYS A 126 -11.51 -14.22 13.03
N ALA A 127 -10.78 -15.13 13.70
CA ALA A 127 -9.46 -14.84 14.26
C ALA A 127 -8.42 -14.49 13.19
N GLU A 128 -8.50 -15.14 12.03
CA GLU A 128 -7.59 -14.95 10.90
C GLU A 128 -7.72 -13.52 10.34
N VAL A 129 -8.96 -13.05 10.13
CA VAL A 129 -9.25 -11.66 9.74
C VAL A 129 -8.70 -10.67 10.77
N ALA A 130 -8.90 -10.94 12.05
CA ALA A 130 -8.41 -10.08 13.11
C ALA A 130 -6.87 -10.00 13.15
N GLN A 131 -6.18 -11.09 12.83
CA GLN A 131 -4.73 -11.12 12.72
C GLN A 131 -4.24 -10.29 11.52
N ILE A 132 -4.85 -10.46 10.35
CA ILE A 132 -4.50 -9.71 9.13
C ILE A 132 -4.67 -8.21 9.36
N VAL A 133 -5.80 -7.78 9.95
CA VAL A 133 -6.04 -6.35 10.24
C VAL A 133 -5.01 -5.79 11.23
N ARG A 134 -4.52 -6.61 12.16
CA ARG A 134 -3.49 -6.21 13.13
C ARG A 134 -2.09 -6.12 12.51
N GLU A 135 -1.77 -7.03 11.60
CA GLU A 135 -0.51 -7.07 10.87
C GLU A 135 -0.47 -6.06 9.72
N ALA A 136 -1.63 -5.56 9.28
CA ALA A 136 -1.74 -4.56 8.24
C ALA A 136 -0.97 -3.27 8.60
N PRO A 137 -0.33 -2.63 7.60
CA PRO A 137 0.40 -1.39 7.81
C PRO A 137 -0.54 -0.27 8.28
N GLY A 138 -0.02 0.59 9.16
CA GLY A 138 -0.75 1.76 9.65
C GLY A 138 -1.54 1.57 10.95
N GLN A 139 -1.32 0.47 11.70
CA GLN A 139 -1.96 0.21 13.00
C GLN A 139 -3.47 0.45 12.98
N LYS A 140 -4.16 -0.25 12.06
CA LYS A 140 -5.60 -0.11 11.87
C LYS A 140 -6.37 -0.55 13.12
N ARG A 141 -7.48 0.14 13.40
CA ARG A 141 -8.31 -0.17 14.57
C ARG A 141 -9.36 -1.21 14.18
N LEU A 142 -9.41 -2.32 14.93
CA LEU A 142 -10.47 -3.31 14.82
C LEU A 142 -11.49 -3.10 15.96
N VAL A 143 -12.76 -2.92 15.62
CA VAL A 143 -13.86 -2.78 16.59
C VAL A 143 -14.86 -3.91 16.37
N VAL A 144 -15.20 -4.63 17.42
CA VAL A 144 -16.20 -5.71 17.37
C VAL A 144 -17.58 -5.14 17.73
N ILE A 145 -18.58 -5.45 16.90
CA ILE A 145 -19.97 -5.03 17.09
C ILE A 145 -20.83 -6.28 17.32
N LEU A 146 -21.49 -6.35 18.48
CA LEU A 146 -22.47 -7.39 18.76
C LEU A 146 -23.81 -7.03 18.11
N ASN A 147 -24.21 -7.83 17.12
CA ASN A 147 -25.48 -7.73 16.42
C ASN A 147 -26.48 -8.78 16.92
N LYS A 148 -27.77 -8.57 16.68
CA LYS A 148 -28.89 -9.43 17.13
C LYS A 148 -29.02 -9.53 18.66
N ALA A 149 -28.68 -8.45 19.36
CA ALA A 149 -28.81 -8.31 20.81
C ALA A 149 -30.21 -8.65 21.36
N VAL A 150 -31.28 -8.45 20.58
CA VAL A 150 -32.66 -8.80 20.98
C VAL A 150 -32.87 -10.30 21.23
N LEU A 151 -31.98 -11.16 20.75
CA LEU A 151 -32.09 -12.61 20.87
C LEU A 151 -31.39 -13.17 22.11
N VAL A 152 -30.76 -12.32 22.92
CA VAL A 152 -30.10 -12.70 24.16
C VAL A 152 -30.67 -11.89 25.33
N PRO A 153 -30.76 -12.45 26.55
CA PRO A 153 -31.18 -11.70 27.72
C PRO A 153 -30.29 -10.46 27.94
N ARG A 154 -30.89 -9.35 28.40
CA ARG A 154 -30.15 -8.09 28.63
C ARG A 154 -29.00 -8.25 29.61
N GLU A 155 -29.18 -9.11 30.61
CA GLU A 155 -28.16 -9.46 31.62
C GLU A 155 -26.85 -10.00 31.01
N ASN A 156 -26.90 -10.57 29.80
CA ASN A 156 -25.73 -11.09 29.10
C ASN A 156 -24.99 -10.01 28.29
N LEU A 157 -25.62 -8.86 28.06
CA LEU A 157 -25.07 -7.75 27.28
C LEU A 157 -24.51 -6.62 28.17
N GLU A 158 -24.98 -6.52 29.42
CA GLU A 158 -24.63 -5.46 30.36
C GLU A 158 -23.46 -5.80 31.29
N LYS A 159 -22.84 -6.97 31.13
CA LYS A 159 -21.65 -7.43 31.88
C LYS A 159 -20.38 -7.29 31.06
#